data_AF-A0A081LAC2-F1
#
_entry.id   AF-A0A081LAC2-F1
#
_cell.length_a   1.000
_cell.length_b   1.000
_cell.length_c   1.000
_cell.angle_alpha   90.00
_cell.angle_beta   90.00
_cell.angle_gamma   90.00
#
_symmetry.space_group_name_H-M   'P 1'
#
loop_
_entity.id
_entity.type
_entity.pdbx_description
1 polymer ?
#
loop_
_entity_poly.entity_id
_entity_poly.type
_entity_poly.pdbx_seq_one_letter_code
_entity_poly.pdbx_strand_id
1 'polypeptide(L)' 'MSSTEALSLPKIPRNLVVVGGGYIGVELGQMFARFGTKVTILEGGEQILPGFESELVSPVVRQLKEDEITLIT' A
#
# COMPACT_ATOMS: atom_id res chain seq x y z
N MET A 1 -3.25 -13.76 -4.46
CA MET A 1 -3.07 -13.64 -3.01
C MET A 1 -3.99 -12.55 -2.52
N SER A 2 -4.79 -12.86 -1.52
CA SER A 2 -5.67 -11.97 -0.76
C SER A 2 -5.00 -11.49 0.52
N SER A 3 -5.63 -10.58 1.24
CA SER A 3 -5.18 -10.10 2.55
C SER A 3 -5.00 -11.23 3.57
N THR A 4 -5.88 -12.23 3.57
CA THR A 4 -5.80 -13.39 4.47
C THR A 4 -4.51 -14.17 4.29
N GLU A 5 -4.13 -14.43 3.03
CA GLU A 5 -2.91 -15.15 2.70
C GLU A 5 -1.66 -14.31 2.98
N ALA A 6 -1.73 -12.99 2.72
CA ALA A 6 -0.64 -12.06 3.01
C ALA A 6 -0.29 -12.02 4.50
N LEU A 7 -1.30 -12.00 5.38
CA LEU A 7 -1.12 -12.04 6.84
C LEU A 7 -0.59 -13.39 7.36
N SER A 8 -0.67 -14.43 6.55
CA SER A 8 -0.25 -15.80 6.92
C SER A 8 1.10 -16.18 6.31
N LEU A 9 1.84 -15.22 5.74
CA LEU A 9 3.14 -15.50 5.13
C LEU A 9 4.15 -15.99 6.19
N PRO A 10 4.87 -17.10 5.93
CA PRO A 10 5.81 -17.66 6.90
C PRO A 10 7.07 -16.80 7.09
N LYS A 11 7.27 -15.80 6.23
CA LYS A 11 8.39 -14.85 6.29
C LYS A 11 8.01 -13.53 5.63
N ILE A 12 8.66 -12.46 6.05
CA ILE A 12 8.54 -11.15 5.40
C ILE A 12 9.18 -11.23 4.00
N PRO A 13 8.44 -10.88 2.92
CA PRO A 13 9.00 -10.89 1.57
C PRO A 13 9.99 -9.73 1.38
N ARG A 14 10.94 -9.88 0.46
CA ARG A 14 11.86 -8.77 0.10
C ARG A 14 11.18 -7.70 -0.76
N ASN A 15 10.24 -8.11 -1.61
CA ASN A 15 9.49 -7.24 -2.49
C ASN A 15 8.02 -7.65 -2.47
N LEU A 16 7.12 -6.67 -2.52
CA LEU A 16 5.67 -6.88 -2.56
C LEU A 16 5.03 -5.87 -3.50
N VAL A 17 4.19 -6.36 -4.42
CA VAL A 17 3.31 -5.54 -5.24
C VAL A 17 1.89 -5.72 -4.74
N VAL A 18 1.24 -4.63 -4.36
CA VAL A 18 -0.17 -4.58 -3.96
C VAL A 18 -0.96 -4.08 -5.16
N VAL A 19 -1.95 -4.85 -5.60
CA VAL A 19 -2.87 -4.46 -6.68
C VAL A 19 -4.18 -3.99 -6.06
N GLY A 20 -4.50 -2.72 -6.28
CA GLY A 20 -5.60 -1.99 -5.63
C GLY A 20 -5.11 -1.08 -4.52
N GLY A 21 -5.38 0.22 -4.65
CA GLY A 21 -5.08 1.29 -3.70
C GLY A 21 -6.21 1.59 -2.71
N GLY A 22 -7.14 0.66 -2.50
CA GLY A 22 -8.13 0.76 -1.42
C GLY A 22 -7.51 0.63 -0.03
N TYR A 23 -8.30 0.87 1.02
CA TYR A 23 -7.79 0.93 2.41
C TYR A 23 -7.04 -0.33 2.84
N ILE A 24 -7.51 -1.54 2.49
CA ILE A 24 -6.82 -2.80 2.81
C ILE A 24 -5.43 -2.85 2.14
N GLY A 25 -5.34 -2.47 0.87
CA GLY A 25 -4.09 -2.51 0.11
C GLY A 25 -3.08 -1.51 0.67
N VAL A 26 -3.55 -0.31 1.02
CA VAL A 26 -2.73 0.74 1.63
C VAL A 26 -2.21 0.31 3.01
N GLU A 27 -3.07 -0.20 3.89
CA GLU A 27 -2.68 -0.64 5.24
C GLU A 27 -1.67 -1.79 5.21
N LEU A 28 -1.92 -2.82 4.40
CA LEU A 28 -1.00 -3.95 4.27
C LEU A 28 0.31 -3.53 3.60
N GLY A 29 0.23 -2.69 2.56
CA GLY A 29 1.41 -2.14 1.91
C GLY A 29 2.30 -1.39 2.90
N GLN A 30 1.70 -0.55 3.75
CA GLN A 30 2.43 0.17 4.79
C GLN A 30 3.02 -0.75 5.85
N MET A 31 2.26 -1.75 6.31
CA MET A 31 2.73 -2.75 7.27
C MET A 31 3.98 -3.47 6.75
N PHE A 32 3.95 -3.98 5.52
CA PHE A 32 5.09 -4.69 4.93
C PHE A 32 6.29 -3.78 4.68
N ALA A 33 6.06 -2.52 4.26
CA ALA A 33 7.13 -1.54 4.08
C ALA A 33 7.89 -1.29 5.40
N ARG A 34 7.15 -1.13 6.50
CA ARG A 34 7.74 -0.96 7.85
C ARG A 34 8.48 -2.20 8.36
N PHE A 35 8.16 -3.38 7.83
CA PHE A 35 8.93 -4.61 8.06
C PHE A 35 10.14 -4.76 7.12
N GLY A 36 10.45 -3.74 6.30
CA GLY A 36 11.60 -3.72 5.40
C GLY A 36 11.35 -4.34 4.02
N THR A 37 10.09 -4.59 3.67
CA THR A 37 9.73 -5.03 2.32
C THR A 37 9.79 -3.84 1.37
N LYS A 38 10.36 -4.00 0.17
CA LYS A 38 10.18 -3.01 -0.90
C LYS A 38 8.76 -3.12 -1.45
N VAL A 39 7.93 -2.10 -1.23
CA VAL A 39 6.51 -2.13 -1.60
C VAL A 39 6.20 -1.22 -2.78
N THR A 40 5.37 -1.71 -3.69
CA THR A 40 4.73 -0.91 -4.75
C THR A 40 3.22 -1.13 -4.70
N ILE A 41 2.44 -0.05 -4.68
CA ILE A 41 0.98 -0.07 -4.75
C ILE A 41 0.57 0.38 -6.15
N LEU A 42 -0.21 -0.44 -6.83
CA LEU A 42 -0.82 -0.16 -8.13
C LEU A 42 -2.30 0.16 -7.94
N GLU A 43 -2.74 1.32 -8.35
CA GLU A 43 -4.14 1.74 -8.41
C GLU A 43 -4.47 2.09 -9.86
N GLY A 44 -5.70 1.79 -10.31
CA GLY A 44 -6.13 2.06 -11.68
C GLY A 44 -6.84 3.41 -11.84
N GLY A 45 -7.21 4.06 -10.73
CA GLY A 45 -7.75 5.42 -10.71
C GLY A 45 -6.71 6.50 -10.46
N GLU A 46 -7.14 7.76 -10.53
CA GLU A 46 -6.27 8.94 -10.39
C GLU A 46 -5.63 9.10 -8.99
N GLN A 47 -6.14 8.40 -7.98
CA GLN A 47 -5.62 8.42 -6.62
C GLN A 47 -5.90 7.11 -5.88
N ILE A 48 -5.07 6.80 -4.88
CA ILE A 48 -5.37 5.79 -3.87
C ILE A 48 -6.53 6.24 -2.97
N LEU A 49 -7.12 5.30 -2.24
CA LEU A 49 -8.31 5.50 -1.41
C LEU A 49 -9.45 6.14 -2.22
N PRO A 50 -9.90 5.49 -3.31
CA PRO A 50 -11.00 6.01 -4.12
C PRO A 50 -12.25 6.18 -3.25
N GLY A 51 -12.96 7.29 -3.47
CA GLY A 51 -14.14 7.67 -2.69
C GLY A 51 -13.86 8.60 -1.51
N PHE A 52 -12.60 8.88 -1.18
CA PHE A 52 -12.21 9.89 -0.22
C PHE A 52 -11.83 11.21 -0.92
N GLU A 53 -12.08 12.34 -0.24
CA GLU A 53 -11.65 13.65 -0.72
C GLU A 53 -10.12 13.75 -0.70
N SER A 54 -9.56 14.45 -1.70
CA SER A 54 -8.11 14.54 -1.89
C SER A 54 -7.37 15.15 -0.69
N GLU A 55 -8.02 16.04 0.07
CA GLU A 55 -7.46 16.60 1.30
C GLU A 55 -7.25 15.54 2.39
N LEU A 56 -8.12 14.53 2.46
CA LEU A 56 -7.98 13.40 3.39
C LEU A 56 -6.94 12.38 2.91
N VAL A 57 -6.81 12.21 1.59
CA VAL A 57 -5.83 11.29 0.99
C VAL A 57 -4.40 11.85 1.03
N SER A 58 -4.25 13.16 0.90
CA SER A 58 -2.96 13.86 0.89
C SER A 58 -2.00 13.51 2.03
N PRO A 59 -2.40 13.53 3.32
CA PRO A 59 -1.53 13.13 4.42
C PRO A 59 -1.12 11.65 4.35
N VAL A 60 -2.02 10.76 3.87
CA VAL A 60 -1.72 9.34 3.68
C VAL A 60 -0.65 9.17 2.61
N VAL A 61 -0.81 9.79 1.45
CA VAL A 61 0.18 9.76 0.37
C VAL A 61 1.54 10.27 0.84
N ARG A 62 1.57 11.34 1.64
CA ARG A 62 2.81 11.87 2.22
C ARG A 62 3.47 10.83 3.12
N GLN A 63 2.71 10.19 4.01
CA GLN A 63 3.25 9.17 4.91
C GLN A 63 3.75 7.93 4.15
N LEU A 64 3.03 7.46 3.12
CA LEU A 64 3.45 6.31 2.32
C LEU A 64 4.77 6.59 1.57
N LYS A 65 4.97 7.82 1.09
CA LYS A 65 6.25 8.24 0.49
C LYS A 65 7.39 8.30 1.51
N GLU A 66 7.11 8.75 2.73
CA GLU A 66 8.08 8.71 3.84
C GLU A 66 8.47 7.26 4.20
N ASP A 67 7.52 6.32 4.10
CA ASP A 67 7.76 4.87 4.26
C ASP A 67 8.39 4.21 2.99
N GLU A 68 8.91 5.01 2.05
CA GLU A 68 9.55 4.59 0.79
C GLU A 68 8.69 3.71 -0.14
N ILE A 69 7.37 3.82 -0.03
CA ILE A 69 6.42 3.06 -0.85
C ILE A 69 6.27 3.72 -2.22
N THR A 70 6.42 2.92 -3.28
CA THR A 70 6.18 3.38 -4.65
C THR A 70 4.68 3.34 -4.94
N LEU A 71 4.10 4.48 -5.33
CA LEU A 71 2.70 4.57 -5.75
C LEU A 71 2.64 4.73 -7.27
N ILE A 72 1.84 3.89 -7.92
CA ILE A 72 1.50 4.00 -9.34
C ILE A 72 -0.02 4.08 -9.40
N THR A 73 -0.52 5.25 -9.78
CA THR A 73 -1.93 5.62 -9.93
C THR A 73 -2.12 6.10 -11.37
#